data_AF-A0A6B3EX33-F1
#
_entry.id   AF-A0A6B3EX33-F1
#
_cell.length_a   1.000
_cell.length_b   1.000
_cell.length_c   1.000
_cell.angle_alpha   90.00
_cell.angle_beta   90.00
_cell.angle_gamma   90.00
#
_symmetry.space_group_name_H-M   'P 1'
#
loop_
_entity.id
_entity.type
_entity.pdbx_description
1 polymer ?
#
loop_
_entity_poly.entity_id
_entity_poly.type
_entity_poly.pdbx_seq_one_letter_code
_entity_poly.pdbx_strand_id
1 'polypeptide(L)'
;VPQVVRRINNALLRADQIATAEDDGDTTDWLAPIVADAEAGFGGPLNAFELTKAMIAAGAAGIHYEDQLASEKKCGHLGGKVLVPTSQHIRTLNAARLAADIADTPT
;
A
#
# COMPACT_ATOMS: atom_id res chain seq x y z
N VAL A 1 -1.13 -6.26 -5.55
CA VAL A 1 -1.70 -4.97 -5.13
C VAL A 1 -1.04 -3.74 -5.78
N PRO A 2 0.31 -3.60 -5.87
CA PRO A 2 0.93 -2.40 -6.45
C PRO A 2 0.42 -2.02 -7.86
N GLN A 3 0.23 -3.00 -8.75
CA GLN A 3 -0.31 -2.75 -10.09
C GLN A 3 -1.75 -2.20 -10.07
N VAL A 4 -2.55 -2.57 -9.06
CA VAL A 4 -3.91 -2.05 -8.91
C VAL A 4 -3.87 -0.61 -8.39
N VAL A 5 -2.97 -0.29 -7.44
CA VAL A 5 -2.73 1.09 -7.01
C VAL A 5 -2.38 1.98 -8.20
N ARG A 6 -1.44 1.54 -9.05
CA ARG A 6 -1.08 2.25 -10.28
C ARG A 6 -2.26 2.41 -11.22
N ARG A 7 -3.07 1.36 -11.39
CA ARG A 7 -4.27 1.40 -12.25
C ARG A 7 -5.30 2.40 -11.74
N ILE A 8 -5.55 2.46 -10.43
CA ILE A 8 -6.47 3.43 -9.82
C ILE A 8 -5.93 4.84 -10.04
N ASN A 9 -4.66 5.11 -9.72
CA ASN A 9 -4.04 6.41 -9.97
C ASN A 9 -4.14 6.83 -11.45
N ASN A 10 -3.90 5.92 -12.39
CA ASN A 10 -4.05 6.22 -13.82
C ASN A 10 -5.50 6.57 -14.21
N ALA A 11 -6.49 5.92 -13.59
CA ALA A 11 -7.90 6.22 -13.84
C ALA A 11 -8.28 7.59 -13.28
N LEU A 12 -7.85 7.90 -12.06
CA LEU A 12 -8.06 9.19 -11.40
C LEU A 12 -7.37 10.33 -12.16
N LEU A 13 -6.11 10.14 -12.58
CA LEU A 13 -5.39 11.09 -13.44
C LEU A 13 -6.10 11.34 -14.77
N ARG A 14 -6.72 10.32 -15.36
CA ARG A 14 -7.49 10.51 -16.61
C ARG A 14 -8.78 11.29 -16.35
N ALA A 15 -9.47 11.03 -15.24
CA ALA A 15 -10.66 11.79 -14.86
C ALA A 15 -10.32 13.27 -14.63
N ASP A 16 -9.23 13.54 -13.90
CA ASP A 16 -8.68 14.89 -13.68
C ASP A 16 -8.38 15.63 -15.00
N GLN A 17 -7.73 14.93 -15.94
CA GLN A 17 -7.44 15.47 -17.28
C GLN A 17 -8.71 15.79 -18.09
N ILE A 18 -9.76 14.98 -17.95
CA ILE A 18 -11.03 15.20 -18.64
C ILE A 18 -11.73 16.41 -18.03
N ALA A 19 -11.88 16.46 -16.71
CA ALA A 19 -12.50 17.59 -16.00
C ALA A 19 -11.80 18.92 -16.33
N THR A 20 -10.45 18.92 -16.31
CA THR A 20 -9.65 20.08 -16.69
C THR A 20 -9.87 20.51 -18.14
N ALA A 21 -10.06 19.56 -19.05
CA ALA A 21 -10.25 19.85 -20.47
C ALA A 21 -11.67 20.30 -20.82
N GLU A 22 -12.67 19.84 -20.07
CA GLU A 22 -14.07 20.22 -20.25
C GLU A 22 -14.37 21.62 -19.68
N ASP A 23 -13.57 22.11 -18.71
CA ASP A 23 -13.68 23.43 -18.08
C ASP A 23 -15.11 23.76 -17.63
N ASP A 24 -15.82 22.73 -17.13
CA ASP A 24 -17.24 22.79 -16.79
C ASP A 24 -17.51 23.28 -15.35
N GLY A 25 -16.45 23.58 -14.61
CA GLY A 25 -16.50 24.01 -13.21
C GLY A 25 -16.46 22.87 -12.19
N ASP A 26 -16.08 21.65 -12.58
CA ASP A 26 -15.78 20.58 -11.63
C ASP A 26 -14.69 21.00 -10.63
N THR A 27 -14.97 20.79 -9.34
CA THR A 27 -14.08 21.13 -8.21
C THR A 27 -13.63 19.89 -7.42
N THR A 28 -13.86 18.70 -7.97
CA THR A 28 -13.49 17.43 -7.35
C THR A 28 -11.98 17.28 -7.21
N ASP A 29 -11.51 16.87 -6.02
CA ASP A 29 -10.13 16.39 -5.84
C ASP A 29 -10.03 14.96 -6.36
N TRP A 30 -9.64 14.83 -7.63
CA TRP A 30 -9.55 13.54 -8.31
C TRP A 30 -8.42 12.66 -7.77
N LEU A 31 -7.34 13.23 -7.25
CA LEU A 31 -6.18 12.46 -6.74
C LEU A 31 -6.33 12.10 -5.26
N ALA A 32 -7.47 11.49 -4.93
CA ALA A 32 -7.73 10.99 -3.58
C ALA A 32 -6.64 10.00 -3.10
N PRO A 33 -6.21 10.09 -1.83
CA PRO A 33 -5.15 9.24 -1.29
C PRO A 33 -5.58 7.77 -1.20
N ILE A 34 -4.72 6.88 -1.69
CA ILE A 34 -4.97 5.43 -1.67
C ILE A 34 -4.31 4.80 -0.43
N VAL A 35 -5.10 4.14 0.42
CA VAL A 35 -4.60 3.24 1.47
C VAL A 35 -4.67 1.80 0.97
N ALA A 36 -3.53 1.11 0.89
CA ALA A 36 -3.39 -0.19 0.24
C ALA A 36 -3.01 -1.33 1.20
N ASP A 37 -3.48 -2.54 0.90
CA ASP A 37 -3.22 -3.76 1.67
C ASP A 37 -1.90 -4.42 1.25
N ALA A 38 -0.96 -4.55 2.19
CA ALA A 38 0.30 -5.28 2.01
C ALA A 38 0.29 -6.68 2.64
N GLU A 39 -0.87 -7.13 3.13
CA GLU A 39 -1.08 -8.38 3.87
C GLU A 39 -0.04 -8.54 4.99
N ALA A 40 0.51 -9.75 5.15
CA ALA A 40 1.60 -10.05 6.07
C ALA A 40 3.00 -9.73 5.49
N GLY A 41 3.09 -8.96 4.40
CA GLY A 41 4.35 -8.60 3.74
C GLY A 41 4.97 -9.71 2.88
N PHE A 42 4.23 -10.76 2.56
CA PHE A 42 4.62 -11.84 1.62
C PHE A 42 5.95 -12.54 1.93
N GLY A 43 6.37 -12.56 3.20
CA GLY A 43 7.58 -13.25 3.63
C GLY A 43 8.23 -12.58 4.84
N GLY A 44 9.52 -12.29 4.73
CA GLY A 44 10.32 -11.64 5.77
C GLY A 44 10.44 -10.12 5.59
N PRO A 45 11.30 -9.46 6.38
CA PRO A 45 11.49 -8.01 6.32
C PRO A 45 11.90 -7.48 4.93
N LEU A 46 12.69 -8.24 4.16
CA LEU A 46 13.08 -7.85 2.80
C LEU A 46 11.89 -7.88 1.81
N ASN A 47 10.97 -8.82 1.99
CA ASN A 47 9.75 -8.88 1.18
C ASN A 47 8.84 -7.68 1.50
N ALA A 48 8.69 -7.34 2.78
CA ALA A 48 7.95 -6.15 3.21
C ALA A 48 8.59 -4.86 2.67
N PHE A 49 9.93 -4.75 2.69
CA PHE A 49 10.65 -3.60 2.13
C PHE A 49 10.36 -3.42 0.63
N GLU A 50 10.55 -4.47 -0.18
CA GLU A 50 10.33 -4.39 -1.63
C GLU A 50 8.85 -4.16 -1.97
N LEU A 51 7.92 -4.73 -1.18
CA LEU A 51 6.50 -4.48 -1.34
C LEU A 51 6.15 -3.01 -1.05
N THR A 52 6.61 -2.44 0.06
CA THR A 52 6.40 -1.03 0.37
C THR A 52 6.96 -0.14 -0.73
N LYS A 53 8.19 -0.40 -1.18
CA LYS A 53 8.82 0.34 -2.29
C LYS A 53 7.98 0.26 -3.57
N ALA A 54 7.44 -0.92 -3.91
CA ALA A 54 6.58 -1.09 -5.08
C ALA A 54 5.24 -0.35 -4.94
N MET A 55 4.66 -0.30 -3.74
CA MET A 55 3.44 0.46 -3.46
C MET A 55 3.66 1.97 -3.54
N ILE A 56 4.77 2.47 -2.99
CA ILE A 56 5.17 3.89 -3.09
C ILE A 56 5.38 4.26 -4.56
N ALA A 57 6.12 3.45 -5.32
CA ALA A 57 6.34 3.65 -6.76
C ALA A 57 5.06 3.51 -7.60
N ALA A 58 3.96 3.01 -7.03
CA ALA A 58 2.65 2.97 -7.64
C ALA A 58 1.75 4.16 -7.23
N GLY A 59 2.16 4.95 -6.24
CA GLY A 59 1.44 6.10 -5.70
C GLY A 59 0.47 5.76 -4.57
N ALA A 60 0.77 4.76 -3.73
CA ALA A 60 0.02 4.56 -2.49
C ALA A 60 0.35 5.67 -1.48
N ALA A 61 -0.68 6.23 -0.85
CA ALA A 61 -0.54 7.25 0.18
C ALA A 61 -0.36 6.65 1.58
N GLY A 62 -0.92 5.45 1.81
CA GLY A 62 -0.74 4.68 3.04
C GLY A 62 -0.76 3.18 2.75
N ILE A 63 -0.08 2.40 3.59
CA ILE A 63 0.06 0.96 3.41
C ILE A 63 -0.13 0.29 4.76
N HIS A 64 -1.03 -0.69 4.86
CA HIS A 64 -1.24 -1.43 6.09
C HIS A 64 -0.66 -2.85 6.04
N TYR A 65 -0.15 -3.30 7.18
CA TYR A 65 0.45 -4.61 7.40
C TYR A 65 -0.25 -5.32 8.57
N GLU A 66 -0.24 -6.65 8.56
CA GLU A 66 -0.77 -7.49 9.66
C GLU A 66 0.29 -8.46 10.21
N ASP A 67 0.10 -8.91 11.45
CA ASP A 67 1.02 -9.76 12.22
C ASP A 67 0.74 -11.26 12.04
N GLN A 68 0.23 -11.66 10.87
CA GLN A 68 0.04 -13.06 10.51
C GLN A 68 1.32 -13.67 9.93
N LEU A 69 1.48 -14.99 10.07
CA LEU A 69 2.50 -15.74 9.36
C LEU A 69 2.17 -15.74 7.86
N ALA A 70 3.02 -15.13 7.03
CA ALA A 70 2.75 -14.94 5.61
C ALA A 70 2.44 -16.25 4.85
N SER A 71 3.09 -17.36 5.20
CA SER A 71 2.83 -18.66 4.56
C SER A 71 1.44 -19.24 4.88
N GLU A 72 0.77 -18.74 5.91
CA GLU A 72 -0.55 -19.20 6.37
C GLU A 72 -1.54 -18.04 6.56
N LYS A 73 -1.31 -16.90 5.87
CA LYS A 73 -2.18 -15.72 5.96
C LYS A 73 -3.63 -16.10 5.64
N LYS A 74 -4.56 -15.64 6.47
CA LYS A 74 -6.01 -15.75 6.22
C LYS A 74 -6.67 -14.37 6.30
N CYS A 75 -7.90 -14.28 5.78
CA CYS A 75 -8.76 -13.11 6.02
C CYS A 75 -9.01 -12.96 7.54
N GLY A 76 -9.13 -11.72 8.02
CA GLY A 76 -9.32 -11.42 9.45
C GLY A 76 -10.53 -12.10 10.09
N HIS A 77 -11.54 -12.46 9.29
CA HIS A 77 -12.79 -13.10 9.74
C HIS A 77 -12.80 -14.63 9.57
N LEU A 78 -11.70 -15.25 9.12
CA LEU A 78 -11.58 -16.70 8.99
C LEU A 78 -10.87 -17.32 10.21
N GLY A 79 -11.17 -18.59 10.47
CA GLY A 79 -10.44 -19.41 11.44
C GLY A 79 -9.07 -19.85 10.93
N GLY A 80 -8.23 -20.39 11.82
CA GLY A 80 -6.92 -20.94 11.44
C GLY A 80 -5.84 -19.88 11.15
N LYS A 81 -5.97 -18.68 11.73
CA LYS A 81 -4.93 -17.65 11.69
C LYS A 81 -3.74 -18.05 12.57
N VAL A 82 -2.54 -17.73 12.11
CA VAL A 82 -1.29 -17.96 12.84
C VAL A 82 -0.59 -16.63 13.02
N LEU A 83 -0.34 -16.22 14.26
CA LEU A 83 0.39 -14.99 14.57
C LEU A 83 1.90 -15.21 14.52
N VAL A 84 2.63 -14.16 14.17
CA VAL A 84 4.08 -14.09 14.37
C VAL A 84 4.40 -13.50 15.76
N PRO A 85 5.62 -13.67 16.29
CA PRO A 85 6.04 -12.93 17.48
C PRO A 85 5.94 -11.41 17.27
N THR A 86 5.58 -10.66 18.31
CA THR A 86 5.48 -9.18 18.25
C THR A 86 6.75 -8.53 17.68
N SER A 87 7.94 -9.02 18.08
CA SER A 87 9.23 -8.52 17.57
C SER A 87 9.45 -8.78 16.09
N GLN A 88 8.79 -9.78 15.50
CA GLN A 88 8.82 -10.01 14.06
C GLN A 88 7.95 -8.98 13.34
N HIS A 89 6.75 -8.68 13.84
CA HIS A 89 5.91 -7.66 13.21
C HIS A 89 6.53 -6.26 13.34
N ILE A 90 7.19 -5.93 14.46
CA ILE A 90 7.98 -4.69 14.57
C ILE A 90 9.07 -4.62 13.48
N ARG A 91 9.75 -5.73 13.17
CA ARG A 91 10.73 -5.78 12.07
C ARG A 91 10.08 -5.54 10.70
N THR A 92 8.87 -6.05 10.46
CA THR A 92 8.08 -5.75 9.26
C THR A 92 7.77 -4.26 9.16
N LEU A 93 7.27 -3.65 10.25
CA LEU A 93 6.95 -2.21 10.29
C LEU A 93 8.19 -1.34 10.08
N ASN A 94 9.33 -1.69 10.70
CA ASN A 94 10.59 -0.98 10.50
C ASN A 94 11.10 -1.11 9.05
N ALA A 95 10.96 -2.28 8.42
CA ALA A 95 11.33 -2.45 7.02
C ALA A 95 10.45 -1.61 6.09
N ALA A 96 9.16 -1.52 6.37
CA ALA A 96 8.24 -0.64 5.63
C ALA A 96 8.60 0.84 5.83
N ARG A 97 8.84 1.29 7.06
CA ARG A 97 9.28 2.66 7.35
C ARG A 97 10.60 3.00 6.64
N LEU A 98 11.59 2.10 6.70
CA LEU A 98 12.86 2.27 6.00
C LEU A 98 12.68 2.40 4.48
N ALA A 99 11.76 1.65 3.88
CA ALA A 99 11.45 1.79 2.46
C ALA A 99 10.89 3.17 2.12
N ALA A 100 10.03 3.73 2.98
CA ALA A 100 9.51 5.10 2.82
C ALA A 100 10.62 6.15 3.00
N ASP A 101 11.48 5.99 4.00
CA ASP A 101 12.61 6.89 4.25
C ASP A 101 13.59 6.91 3.05
N ILE A 102 13.90 5.75 2.47
CA ILE A 102 14.77 5.65 1.29
C ILE A 102 14.09 6.20 0.02
N ALA A 103 12.77 6.07 -0.09
CA ALA A 103 12.01 6.62 -1.20
C ALA A 103 11.77 8.13 -1.08
N ASP A 104 12.16 8.74 0.05
CA ASP A 104 11.95 10.15 0.38
C ASP A 104 10.46 10.54 0.33
N THR A 105 9.59 9.68 0.88
CA THR A 105 8.14 9.93 0.96
C THR A 105 7.60 9.75 2.38
N PRO A 106 6.61 10.56 2.81
CA PRO A 106 6.03 10.49 4.15
C PRO A 106 4.93 9.42 4.26
N THR A 107 5.10 8.28 3.58
CA THR A 107 4.11 7.18 3.50
C THR A 107 3.89 6.49 4.84
#